data_AF-A0A804QEJ3-F1
#
_entry.id   AF-A0A804QEJ3-F1
#
_cell.length_a   1.000
_cell.length_b   1.000
_cell.length_c   1.000
_cell.angle_alpha   90.00
_cell.angle_beta   90.00
_cell.angle_gamma   90.00
#
_symmetry.space_group_name_H-M   'P 1'
#
loop_
_entity.id
_entity.type
_entity.pdbx_description
1 polymer ?
#
loop_
_entity_poly.entity_id
_entity_poly.type
_entity_poly.pdbx_seq_one_letter_code
_entity_poly.pdbx_strand_id
1 'polypeptide(L)'
;MCDVCVAYQGSPGTVIEAFVLKAFPECTTVPLQRSEAALEYLAQCEHSISGLSVSKKNVDHGVVGAEIISKQNLRDSGVICSARAAELYGLNILECNFQDESPNVTRYLVLAKTANLPKEHDQYKTSVVFGLEEGPGALCKALGSFWKRGINLTKIESRPNRGKPMRIRGTEKLFNYIFYVDFEASMTDVRAQNALKGLEEVASFLRVLGCYPCSTTTI
;
A
#
# COMPACT_ATOMS: atom_id res chain seq x y z
N MET A 1 8.75 -2.53 42.83
CA MET A 1 8.04 -3.78 42.51
C MET A 1 7.18 -3.47 41.30
N CYS A 2 7.70 -3.81 40.12
CA CYS A 2 7.04 -3.50 38.85
C CYS A 2 6.20 -4.71 38.47
N ASP A 3 4.89 -4.57 38.65
CA ASP A 3 3.90 -5.54 38.19
C ASP A 3 3.86 -5.53 36.66
N VAL A 4 4.53 -6.49 36.03
CA VAL A 4 4.49 -6.73 34.58
C VAL A 4 3.60 -7.94 34.33
N CYS A 5 2.53 -7.74 33.57
CA CYS A 5 1.57 -8.79 33.17
C CYS A 5 1.82 -9.22 31.71
N VAL A 6 1.74 -10.52 31.42
CA VAL A 6 1.89 -11.12 30.08
C VAL A 6 0.65 -11.98 29.78
N ALA A 7 0.17 -11.98 28.54
CA ALA A 7 -0.92 -12.83 28.06
C ALA A 7 -0.45 -13.78 26.94
N TYR A 8 -0.89 -15.05 27.00
CA TYR A 8 -0.64 -16.11 26.02
C TYR A 8 -1.87 -17.01 25.90
N GLN A 9 -2.10 -17.61 24.73
CA GLN A 9 -3.04 -18.72 24.54
C GLN A 9 -2.40 -19.83 23.69
N GLY A 10 -2.20 -21.01 24.30
CA GLY A 10 -1.72 -22.24 23.65
C GLY A 10 -1.35 -23.33 24.68
N SER A 11 -1.36 -24.60 24.27
CA SER A 11 -1.40 -25.78 25.16
C SER A 11 -0.12 -26.03 26.01
N PRO A 12 -0.24 -26.59 27.24
CA PRO A 12 0.90 -26.87 28.12
C PRO A 12 1.90 -27.86 27.51
N GLY A 13 3.21 -27.61 27.66
CA GLY A 13 4.28 -28.56 27.31
C GLY A 13 5.05 -28.30 26.01
N THR A 14 4.89 -27.15 25.37
CA THR A 14 5.68 -26.78 24.18
C THR A 14 6.94 -26.01 24.59
N VAL A 15 8.04 -26.23 23.85
CA VAL A 15 9.48 -25.93 24.13
C VAL A 15 9.82 -24.49 24.59
N ILE A 16 8.85 -23.58 24.64
CA ILE A 16 9.02 -22.16 24.96
C ILE A 16 8.73 -21.86 26.45
N GLU A 17 7.91 -22.67 27.13
CA GLU A 17 7.49 -22.44 28.53
C GLU A 17 8.66 -22.54 29.53
N ALA A 18 9.60 -23.46 29.29
CA ALA A 18 10.76 -23.67 30.15
C ALA A 18 11.80 -22.53 30.08
N PHE A 19 11.81 -21.74 29.00
CA PHE A 19 12.68 -20.57 28.87
C PHE A 19 12.10 -19.33 29.54
N VAL A 20 10.76 -19.20 29.56
CA VAL A 20 10.05 -18.06 30.16
C VAL A 20 10.08 -18.12 31.70
N LEU A 21 9.89 -19.29 32.30
CA LEU A 21 9.99 -19.49 33.76
C LEU A 21 11.43 -19.33 34.30
N LYS A 22 12.44 -19.53 33.45
CA LYS A 22 13.85 -19.29 33.81
C LYS A 22 14.22 -17.81 33.81
N ALA A 23 13.49 -16.99 33.04
CA ALA A 23 13.75 -15.57 32.89
C ALA A 23 12.94 -14.71 33.88
N PHE A 24 11.72 -15.13 34.26
CA PHE A 24 10.82 -14.35 35.13
C PHE A 24 10.01 -15.25 36.08
N PRO A 25 10.51 -15.52 37.31
CA PRO A 25 9.92 -16.53 38.21
C PRO A 25 8.56 -16.18 38.85
N GLU A 26 8.09 -14.92 38.78
CA GLU A 26 6.98 -14.41 39.62
C GLU A 26 5.76 -13.80 38.86
N CYS A 27 5.49 -14.18 37.61
CA CYS A 27 4.36 -13.60 36.85
C CYS A 27 2.99 -14.28 37.14
N THR A 28 1.89 -13.48 37.16
CA THR A 28 0.49 -13.93 37.29
C THR A 28 -0.36 -13.52 36.07
N THR A 29 -1.29 -14.37 35.60
CA THR A 29 -2.07 -14.19 34.36
C THR A 29 -3.42 -13.47 34.56
N VAL A 30 -3.86 -12.63 33.61
CA VAL A 30 -5.19 -11.96 33.63
C VAL A 30 -5.88 -12.00 32.25
N PRO A 31 -7.21 -12.24 32.16
CA PRO A 31 -7.95 -12.28 30.89
C PRO A 31 -8.14 -10.88 30.26
N LEU A 32 -8.02 -10.80 28.93
CA LEU A 32 -8.15 -9.58 28.16
C LEU A 32 -9.64 -9.19 28.01
N GLN A 33 -10.06 -8.07 28.60
CA GLN A 33 -11.31 -7.41 28.25
C GLN A 33 -10.99 -6.04 27.64
N ARG A 34 -11.49 -5.85 26.41
CA ARG A 34 -11.46 -4.65 25.55
C ARG A 34 -10.14 -4.31 24.83
N SER A 35 -10.31 -3.93 23.56
CA SER A 35 -9.27 -3.44 22.65
C SER A 35 -9.84 -2.35 21.71
N GLU A 36 -9.04 -1.34 21.35
CA GLU A 36 -9.37 -0.12 20.58
C GLU A 36 -8.58 -0.04 19.25
N ALA A 37 -9.20 -0.02 18.06
CA ALA A 37 -8.48 -0.06 16.77
C ALA A 37 -8.98 0.95 15.69
N ALA A 38 -8.10 1.33 14.75
CA ALA A 38 -8.33 2.39 13.76
C ALA A 38 -9.16 1.97 12.52
N LEU A 39 -9.96 2.90 11.97
CA LEU A 39 -11.04 2.68 10.99
C LEU A 39 -10.66 1.95 9.69
N GLU A 40 -9.52 2.25 9.06
CA GLU A 40 -9.11 1.58 7.82
C GLU A 40 -8.58 0.15 8.07
N TYR A 41 -8.04 -0.11 9.26
CA TYR A 41 -7.53 -1.42 9.64
C TYR A 41 -8.65 -2.38 10.05
N LEU A 42 -9.78 -1.86 10.55
CA LEU A 42 -10.92 -2.68 10.97
C LEU A 42 -11.52 -3.50 9.84
N ALA A 43 -11.66 -2.92 8.64
CA ALA A 43 -12.22 -3.62 7.48
C ALA A 43 -11.28 -4.74 6.96
N GLN A 44 -9.97 -4.58 7.16
CA GLN A 44 -8.95 -5.57 6.78
C GLN A 44 -8.75 -6.66 7.84
N CYS A 45 -9.36 -6.52 9.01
CA CYS A 45 -9.24 -7.46 10.13
C CYS A 45 -10.65 -7.84 10.66
N GLU A 46 -11.70 -7.62 9.88
CA GLU A 46 -13.10 -7.74 10.32
C GLU A 46 -13.40 -9.17 10.78
N HIS A 47 -12.93 -10.17 10.02
CA HIS A 47 -13.08 -11.57 10.36
C HIS A 47 -12.31 -11.92 11.62
N SER A 48 -11.04 -11.53 11.71
CA SER A 48 -10.18 -11.80 12.88
C SER A 48 -10.73 -11.14 14.16
N ILE A 49 -11.25 -9.92 14.08
CA ILE A 49 -11.89 -9.23 15.21
C ILE A 49 -13.24 -9.87 15.55
N SER A 50 -14.00 -10.38 14.59
CA SER A 50 -15.31 -10.99 14.87
C SER A 50 -15.21 -12.22 15.78
N GLY A 51 -14.05 -12.89 15.78
CA GLY A 51 -13.75 -13.98 16.71
C GLY A 51 -13.43 -13.52 18.15
N LEU A 52 -13.27 -12.22 18.38
CA LEU A 52 -12.94 -11.64 19.67
C LEU A 52 -14.18 -10.98 20.30
N SER A 53 -14.40 -11.24 21.59
CA SER A 53 -15.46 -10.60 22.39
C SER A 53 -15.09 -9.17 22.81
N VAL A 54 -14.82 -8.29 21.83
CA VAL A 54 -14.34 -6.91 22.06
C VAL A 54 -15.28 -5.86 21.46
N SER A 55 -15.37 -4.70 22.12
CA SER A 55 -16.10 -3.54 21.59
C SER A 55 -15.25 -2.77 20.59
N LYS A 56 -15.71 -2.61 19.35
CA LYS A 56 -15.01 -1.86 18.31
C LYS A 56 -15.23 -0.35 18.52
N LYS A 57 -14.15 0.44 18.46
CA LYS A 57 -14.19 1.90 18.50
C LYS A 57 -13.24 2.46 17.46
N ASN A 58 -13.73 3.40 16.67
CA ASN A 58 -13.00 4.00 15.58
C ASN A 58 -12.00 5.06 16.05
N VAL A 59 -10.79 5.04 15.48
CA VAL A 59 -9.82 6.13 15.55
C VAL A 59 -9.28 6.45 14.16
N ASP A 60 -8.78 7.69 13.99
CA ASP A 60 -8.36 8.21 12.67
C ASP A 60 -7.22 7.39 12.06
N HIS A 61 -6.17 7.07 12.84
CA HIS A 61 -5.03 6.27 12.41
C HIS A 61 -4.49 5.39 13.54
N GLY A 62 -3.86 4.25 13.22
CA GLY A 62 -3.30 3.32 14.21
C GLY A 62 -2.26 3.94 15.15
N VAL A 63 -1.51 4.95 14.66
CA VAL A 63 -0.56 5.74 15.47
C VAL A 63 -1.28 6.54 16.56
N VAL A 64 -2.42 7.18 16.21
CA VAL A 64 -3.24 7.95 17.15
C VAL A 64 -3.85 7.03 18.22
N GLY A 65 -4.32 5.84 17.82
CA GLY A 65 -4.79 4.84 18.78
C GLY A 65 -3.69 4.39 19.75
N ALA A 66 -2.48 4.15 19.24
CA ALA A 66 -1.33 3.80 20.08
C ALA A 66 -0.98 4.91 21.08
N GLU A 67 -1.01 6.16 20.63
CA GLU A 67 -0.80 7.33 21.49
C GLU A 67 -1.86 7.44 22.60
N ILE A 68 -3.14 7.26 22.25
CA ILE A 68 -4.25 7.35 23.20
C ILE A 68 -4.09 6.29 24.30
N ILE A 69 -3.89 5.03 23.91
CA ILE A 69 -3.71 3.91 24.86
C ILE A 69 -2.53 4.19 25.78
N SER A 70 -1.39 4.58 25.21
CA SER A 70 -0.16 4.85 25.97
C SER A 70 -0.31 6.03 26.93
N LYS A 71 -0.78 7.19 26.46
CA LYS A 71 -0.89 8.41 27.27
C LYS A 71 -1.98 8.34 28.33
N GLN A 72 -3.09 7.66 28.05
CA GLN A 72 -4.19 7.49 28.99
C GLN A 72 -4.01 6.24 29.88
N ASN A 73 -2.94 5.46 29.66
CA ASN A 73 -2.62 4.23 30.39
C ASN A 73 -3.82 3.26 30.42
N LEU A 74 -4.49 3.10 29.28
CA LEU A 74 -5.63 2.20 29.14
C LEU A 74 -5.11 0.76 29.13
N ARG A 75 -5.49 0.00 30.15
CA ARG A 75 -5.05 -1.40 30.33
C ARG A 75 -6.05 -2.42 29.78
N ASP A 76 -7.27 -1.98 29.55
CA ASP A 76 -8.37 -2.71 28.93
C ASP A 76 -8.53 -2.27 27.46
N SER A 77 -7.42 -2.00 26.77
CA SER A 77 -7.43 -1.48 25.40
C SER A 77 -6.20 -1.96 24.63
N GLY A 78 -6.32 -2.07 23.31
CA GLY A 78 -5.30 -2.64 22.43
C GLY A 78 -5.55 -2.24 20.99
N VAL A 79 -4.51 -1.90 20.24
CA VAL A 79 -4.67 -1.23 18.94
C VAL A 79 -4.08 -2.00 17.77
N ILE A 80 -4.83 -2.03 16.67
CA ILE A 80 -4.32 -2.48 15.38
C ILE A 80 -3.55 -1.32 14.76
N CYS A 81 -2.23 -1.47 14.72
CA CYS A 81 -1.30 -0.48 14.20
C CYS A 81 -0.04 -1.15 13.63
N SER A 82 0.85 -0.36 13.04
CA SER A 82 2.15 -0.88 12.62
C SER A 82 3.03 -1.20 13.83
N ALA A 83 3.92 -2.18 13.71
CA ALA A 83 4.90 -2.51 14.75
C ALA A 83 5.73 -1.28 15.18
N ARG A 84 6.02 -0.38 14.23
CA ARG A 84 6.73 0.88 14.51
C ARG A 84 5.93 1.83 15.41
N ALA A 85 4.61 1.87 15.28
CA ALA A 85 3.76 2.68 16.14
C ALA A 85 3.73 2.11 17.57
N ALA A 86 3.63 0.78 17.71
CA ALA A 86 3.70 0.13 19.02
C ALA A 86 5.03 0.44 19.73
N GLU A 87 6.16 0.32 19.02
CA GLU A 87 7.49 0.67 19.54
C GLU A 87 7.58 2.13 19.98
N LEU A 88 7.10 3.07 19.16
CA LEU A 88 7.16 4.51 19.43
C LEU A 88 6.44 4.89 20.75
N TYR A 89 5.36 4.20 21.08
CA TYR A 89 4.54 4.48 22.26
C TYR A 89 4.72 3.46 23.40
N GLY A 90 5.72 2.57 23.30
CA GLY A 90 6.04 1.59 24.33
C GLY A 90 4.94 0.55 24.56
N LEU A 91 4.18 0.22 23.53
CA LEU A 91 3.11 -0.77 23.60
C LEU A 91 3.64 -2.18 23.29
N ASN A 92 3.08 -3.18 23.98
CA ASN A 92 3.37 -4.58 23.70
C ASN A 92 2.56 -5.06 22.49
N ILE A 93 3.22 -5.75 21.56
CA ILE A 93 2.54 -6.39 20.42
C ILE A 93 1.98 -7.72 20.88
N LEU A 94 0.65 -7.85 20.88
CA LEU A 94 -0.05 -9.08 21.27
C LEU A 94 -0.05 -10.11 20.14
N GLU A 95 -0.21 -9.64 18.90
CA GLU A 95 -0.25 -10.48 17.70
C GLU A 95 0.31 -9.70 16.50
N CYS A 96 1.10 -10.39 15.67
CA CYS A 96 1.65 -9.85 14.42
C CYS A 96 0.84 -10.37 13.23
N ASN A 97 0.80 -9.60 12.14
CA ASN A 97 0.09 -9.98 10.91
C ASN A 97 -1.41 -10.25 11.10
N PHE A 98 -2.07 -9.43 11.90
CA PHE A 98 -3.47 -9.58 12.31
C PHE A 98 -4.51 -9.33 11.19
N GLN A 99 -4.06 -8.97 9.99
CA GLN A 99 -4.95 -8.78 8.83
C GLN A 99 -5.55 -10.09 8.33
N ASP A 100 -6.78 -10.04 7.85
CA ASP A 100 -7.54 -11.18 7.31
C ASP A 100 -6.91 -11.71 6.01
N GLU A 101 -6.37 -10.83 5.17
CA GLU A 101 -5.79 -11.18 3.88
C GLU A 101 -4.29 -10.86 3.83
N SER A 102 -3.51 -11.82 3.30
CA SER A 102 -2.08 -11.68 3.06
C SER A 102 -1.72 -12.19 1.65
N PRO A 103 -0.87 -11.49 0.88
CA PRO A 103 -0.12 -10.28 1.26
C PRO A 103 -0.91 -8.98 1.01
N ASN A 104 -0.86 -8.05 1.97
CA ASN A 104 -1.36 -6.69 1.82
C ASN A 104 -0.17 -5.73 1.64
N VAL A 105 0.02 -5.24 0.41
CA VAL A 105 1.24 -4.52 0.02
C VAL A 105 0.89 -3.13 -0.50
N THR A 106 1.42 -2.11 0.17
CA THR A 106 1.32 -0.72 -0.31
C THR A 106 2.55 -0.37 -1.14
N ARG A 107 2.33 -0.07 -2.43
CA ARG A 107 3.40 0.43 -3.31
C ARG A 107 3.57 1.93 -3.13
N TYR A 108 4.76 2.36 -2.70
CA TYR A 108 5.13 3.77 -2.60
C TYR A 108 5.95 4.23 -3.82
N LEU A 109 5.88 5.53 -4.12
CA LEU A 109 6.72 6.21 -5.10
C LEU A 109 7.49 7.34 -4.42
N VAL A 110 8.80 7.40 -4.64
CA VAL A 110 9.65 8.51 -4.17
C VAL A 110 9.69 9.58 -5.26
N LEU A 111 9.34 10.82 -4.92
CA LEU A 111 9.30 11.93 -5.86
C LEU A 111 10.48 12.88 -5.61
N ALA A 112 11.08 13.35 -6.70
CA ALA A 112 12.14 14.36 -6.68
C ALA A 112 11.84 15.45 -7.71
N LYS A 113 12.34 16.67 -7.45
CA LYS A 113 12.21 17.79 -8.39
C LYS A 113 13.08 17.63 -9.64
N THR A 114 14.21 16.96 -9.51
CA THR A 114 15.18 16.73 -10.59
C THR A 114 15.32 15.23 -10.85
N ALA A 115 15.46 14.88 -12.13
CA ALA A 115 15.66 13.50 -12.54
C ALA A 115 17.11 13.08 -12.27
N ASN A 116 17.30 12.20 -11.29
CA ASN A 116 18.57 11.52 -11.04
C ASN A 116 18.35 10.03 -11.27
N LEU A 117 18.52 9.59 -12.52
CA LEU A 117 18.50 8.18 -12.86
C LEU A 117 19.78 7.51 -12.34
N PRO A 118 19.70 6.49 -11.48
CA PRO A 118 20.85 5.63 -11.19
C PRO A 118 21.38 5.07 -12.51
N LYS A 119 22.71 5.06 -12.71
CA LYS A 119 23.31 4.63 -13.97
C LYS A 119 23.30 3.11 -14.15
N GLU A 120 23.21 2.34 -13.06
CA GLU A 120 23.31 0.89 -13.06
C GLU A 120 22.14 0.29 -12.28
N HIS A 121 21.19 -0.32 -13.00
CA HIS A 121 20.15 -1.16 -12.44
C HIS A 121 19.67 -2.14 -13.52
N ASP A 122 19.34 -3.37 -13.15
CA ASP A 122 19.00 -4.42 -14.12
C ASP A 122 17.63 -4.18 -14.78
N GLN A 123 16.70 -3.61 -14.02
CA GLN A 123 15.33 -3.36 -14.47
C GLN A 123 14.87 -1.95 -14.13
N TYR A 124 14.29 -1.26 -15.11
CA TYR A 124 13.69 0.05 -14.93
C TYR A 124 12.21 0.00 -15.26
N LYS A 125 11.47 0.86 -14.57
CA LYS A 125 10.09 1.18 -14.87
C LYS A 125 10.00 2.65 -15.24
N THR A 126 9.19 2.94 -16.25
CA THR A 126 8.88 4.30 -16.66
C THR A 126 7.38 4.52 -16.50
N SER A 127 7.02 5.63 -15.87
CA SER A 127 5.63 6.05 -15.69
C SER A 127 5.32 7.21 -16.63
N VAL A 128 4.21 7.10 -17.34
CA VAL A 128 3.69 8.14 -18.25
C VAL A 128 2.23 8.45 -17.94
N VAL A 129 1.84 9.66 -18.29
CA VAL A 129 0.43 10.06 -18.36
C VAL A 129 0.15 10.60 -19.75
N PHE A 130 -0.97 10.18 -20.34
CA PHE A 130 -1.40 10.67 -21.65
C PHE A 130 -2.91 10.83 -21.73
N GLY A 131 -3.34 11.72 -22.63
CA GLY A 131 -4.73 11.85 -23.04
C GLY A 131 -4.91 11.28 -24.44
N LEU A 132 -6.12 10.82 -24.75
CA LEU A 132 -6.47 10.36 -26.08
C LEU A 132 -7.59 11.21 -26.66
N GLU A 133 -7.62 11.33 -27.98
CA GLU A 133 -8.81 11.82 -28.69
C GLU A 133 -9.92 10.76 -28.71
N GLU A 134 -11.11 11.14 -29.16
CA GLU A 134 -12.26 10.24 -29.22
C GLU A 134 -12.16 9.26 -30.39
N GLY A 135 -12.73 8.07 -30.22
CA GLY A 135 -12.86 7.09 -31.28
C GLY A 135 -12.79 5.65 -30.77
N PRO A 136 -13.54 4.71 -31.38
CA PRO A 136 -13.43 3.29 -31.06
C PRO A 136 -11.99 2.81 -31.15
N GLY A 137 -11.54 2.09 -30.11
CA GLY A 137 -10.20 1.50 -30.07
C GLY A 137 -9.05 2.49 -29.87
N ALA A 138 -9.29 3.77 -29.53
CA ALA A 138 -8.23 4.75 -29.28
C ALA A 138 -7.21 4.24 -28.25
N LEU A 139 -7.68 3.64 -27.15
CA LEU A 139 -6.79 3.03 -26.15
C LEU A 139 -6.02 1.84 -26.72
N CYS A 140 -6.66 0.97 -27.50
CA CYS A 140 -6.00 -0.16 -28.15
C CYS A 140 -4.86 0.31 -29.07
N LYS A 141 -5.10 1.36 -29.88
CA LYS A 141 -4.07 1.97 -30.72
C LYS A 141 -2.90 2.49 -29.91
N ALA A 142 -3.19 3.21 -28.81
CA ALA A 142 -2.18 3.75 -27.90
C ALA A 142 -1.34 2.66 -27.23
N LEU A 143 -1.98 1.62 -26.68
CA LEU A 143 -1.28 0.49 -26.04
C LEU A 143 -0.49 -0.35 -27.08
N GLY A 144 -0.94 -0.36 -28.33
CA GLY A 144 -0.23 -0.96 -29.45
C GLY A 144 1.18 -0.40 -29.66
N SER A 145 1.45 0.84 -29.24
CA SER A 145 2.79 1.44 -29.29
C SER A 145 3.81 0.71 -28.41
N PHE A 146 3.36 0.11 -27.31
CA PHE A 146 4.20 -0.70 -26.41
C PHE A 146 4.26 -2.17 -26.85
N TRP A 147 3.09 -2.75 -27.14
CA TRP A 147 2.97 -4.17 -27.51
C TRP A 147 3.82 -4.54 -28.74
N LYS A 148 3.78 -3.72 -29.80
CA LYS A 148 4.56 -3.95 -31.04
C LYS A 148 6.08 -3.98 -30.82
N ARG A 149 6.55 -3.53 -29.65
CA ARG A 149 7.97 -3.41 -29.28
C ARG A 149 8.35 -4.37 -28.15
N GLY A 150 7.44 -5.26 -27.75
CA GLY A 150 7.68 -6.22 -26.67
C GLY A 150 7.94 -5.54 -25.33
N ILE A 151 7.28 -4.41 -25.06
CA ILE A 151 7.37 -3.69 -23.79
C ILE A 151 6.19 -4.10 -22.92
N ASN A 152 6.48 -4.62 -21.73
CA ASN A 152 5.47 -5.03 -20.77
C ASN A 152 4.88 -3.81 -20.02
N LEU A 153 3.57 -3.84 -19.78
CA LEU A 153 2.87 -2.85 -18.96
C LEU A 153 2.57 -3.46 -17.60
N THR A 154 2.86 -2.73 -16.52
CA THR A 154 2.66 -3.20 -15.13
C THR A 154 1.56 -2.44 -14.41
N LYS A 155 1.11 -1.32 -14.98
CA LYS A 155 -0.04 -0.56 -14.49
C LYS A 155 -0.73 0.12 -15.65
N ILE A 156 -2.05 0.09 -15.65
CA ILE A 156 -2.90 0.97 -16.44
C ILE A 156 -4.05 1.46 -15.58
N GLU A 157 -4.27 2.77 -15.55
CA GLU A 157 -5.35 3.37 -14.77
C GLU A 157 -5.93 4.57 -15.52
N SER A 158 -7.24 4.57 -15.73
CA SER A 158 -7.98 5.69 -16.30
C SER A 158 -8.52 6.60 -15.21
N ARG A 159 -8.38 7.91 -15.36
CA ARG A 159 -8.95 8.92 -14.45
C ARG A 159 -9.67 10.01 -15.26
N PRO A 160 -10.83 10.53 -14.80
CA PRO A 160 -11.44 11.69 -15.43
C PRO A 160 -10.46 12.88 -15.41
N ASN A 161 -10.36 13.59 -16.52
CA ASN A 161 -9.53 14.78 -16.66
C ASN A 161 -10.15 15.91 -15.83
N ARG A 162 -9.57 16.22 -14.67
CA ARG A 162 -10.12 17.25 -13.76
C ARG A 162 -10.25 18.64 -14.40
N GLY A 163 -9.34 19.02 -15.31
CA GLY A 163 -9.39 20.34 -15.96
C GLY A 163 -10.48 20.46 -17.02
N LYS A 164 -10.86 19.33 -17.64
CA LYS A 164 -11.94 19.27 -18.62
C LYS A 164 -12.61 17.90 -18.55
N PRO A 165 -13.46 17.62 -17.56
CA PRO A 165 -13.95 16.26 -17.28
C PRO A 165 -14.95 15.75 -18.30
N MET A 166 -15.58 16.66 -19.05
CA MET A 166 -16.48 16.34 -20.14
C MET A 166 -15.98 16.93 -21.46
N ARG A 167 -16.16 16.15 -22.52
CA ARG A 167 -16.12 16.60 -23.91
C ARG A 167 -17.55 16.67 -24.44
N ILE A 168 -17.77 17.63 -25.33
CA ILE A 168 -19.06 17.80 -26.01
C ILE A 168 -18.82 17.51 -27.49
N ARG A 169 -19.52 16.52 -28.03
CA ARG A 169 -19.49 16.15 -29.44
C ARG A 169 -20.90 16.20 -29.99
N GLY A 170 -21.23 17.28 -30.67
CA GLY A 170 -22.62 17.57 -31.03
C GLY A 170 -23.49 17.74 -29.77
N THR A 171 -24.48 16.86 -29.61
CA THR A 171 -25.35 16.82 -28.42
C THR A 171 -24.86 15.86 -27.33
N GLU A 172 -23.85 15.04 -27.61
CA GLU A 172 -23.35 14.02 -26.68
C GLU A 172 -22.33 14.61 -25.70
N LYS A 173 -22.45 14.24 -24.42
CA LYS A 173 -21.47 14.53 -23.37
C LYS A 173 -20.69 13.26 -23.05
N LEU A 174 -19.40 13.29 -23.32
CA LEU A 174 -18.49 12.16 -23.14
C LEU A 174 -17.51 12.47 -22.03
N PHE A 175 -17.16 11.47 -21.22
CA PHE A 175 -16.13 11.64 -20.21
C PHE A 175 -14.76 11.76 -20.88
N ASN A 176 -14.01 12.77 -20.46
CA ASN A 176 -12.64 12.97 -20.89
C ASN A 176 -11.70 12.24 -19.93
N TYR A 177 -10.97 11.25 -20.41
CA TYR A 177 -10.05 10.48 -19.58
C TYR A 177 -8.59 10.84 -19.87
N ILE A 178 -7.79 10.73 -18.81
CA ILE A 178 -6.34 10.59 -18.87
C ILE A 178 -5.97 9.19 -18.40
N PHE A 179 -4.88 8.66 -18.93
CA PHE A 179 -4.39 7.33 -18.63
C PHE A 179 -3.01 7.42 -17.98
N TYR A 180 -2.86 6.79 -16.83
CA TYR A 180 -1.58 6.55 -16.18
C TYR A 180 -1.12 5.16 -16.53
N VAL A 181 0.09 5.05 -17.07
CA VAL A 181 0.69 3.77 -17.46
C VAL A 181 2.09 3.66 -16.89
N ASP A 182 2.38 2.50 -16.31
CA ASP A 182 3.74 2.09 -15.97
C ASP A 182 4.18 0.97 -16.91
N PHE A 183 5.39 1.07 -17.46
CA PHE A 183 5.97 0.06 -18.34
C PHE A 183 7.42 -0.29 -17.99
N GLU A 184 7.82 -1.52 -18.29
CA GLU A 184 9.14 -2.08 -17.96
C GLU A 184 10.16 -1.79 -19.04
N ALA A 185 10.66 -0.56 -19.05
CA ALA A 185 11.84 -0.17 -19.80
C ALA A 185 12.42 1.14 -19.26
N SER A 186 13.72 1.34 -19.51
CA SER A 186 14.41 2.61 -19.25
C SER A 186 14.08 3.64 -20.34
N MET A 187 14.11 4.92 -20.01
CA MET A 187 14.06 6.02 -20.99
C MET A 187 15.26 6.05 -21.96
N THR A 188 16.34 5.34 -21.62
CA THR A 188 17.50 5.15 -22.51
C THR A 188 17.33 3.97 -23.48
N ASP A 189 16.33 3.10 -23.28
CA ASP A 189 16.03 1.99 -24.20
C ASP A 189 15.42 2.54 -25.50
N VAL A 190 16.03 2.20 -26.64
CA VAL A 190 15.55 2.59 -27.98
C VAL A 190 14.12 2.11 -28.23
N ARG A 191 13.73 0.94 -27.71
CA ARG A 191 12.35 0.44 -27.81
C ARG A 191 11.38 1.37 -27.08
N ALA A 192 11.74 1.81 -25.87
CA ALA A 192 10.93 2.73 -25.09
C ALA A 192 10.80 4.09 -25.81
N GLN A 193 11.91 4.65 -26.30
CA GLN A 193 11.88 5.90 -27.06
C GLN A 193 10.98 5.82 -28.30
N ASN A 194 11.05 4.71 -29.04
CA ASN A 194 10.19 4.49 -30.20
C ASN A 194 8.72 4.26 -29.81
N ALA A 195 8.45 3.63 -28.66
CA ALA A 195 7.11 3.46 -28.14
C ALA A 195 6.49 4.82 -27.76
N LEU A 196 7.25 5.68 -27.10
CA LEU A 196 6.81 7.03 -26.74
C LEU A 196 6.52 7.88 -27.98
N LYS A 197 7.40 7.87 -29.00
CA LYS A 197 7.13 8.56 -30.27
C LYS A 197 5.83 8.09 -30.93
N GLY A 198 5.63 6.78 -31.04
CA GLY A 198 4.39 6.23 -31.59
C GLY A 198 3.16 6.53 -30.72
N LEU A 199 3.34 6.71 -29.41
CA LEU A 199 2.26 7.15 -28.53
C LEU A 199 1.93 8.63 -28.72
N GLU A 200 2.93 9.50 -28.91
CA GLU A 200 2.75 10.93 -29.21
C GLU A 200 1.93 11.17 -30.48
N GLU A 201 2.06 10.30 -31.49
CA GLU A 201 1.27 10.39 -32.73
C GLU A 201 -0.24 10.18 -32.51
N VAL A 202 -0.62 9.45 -31.46
CA VAL A 202 -2.02 9.09 -31.18
C VAL A 202 -2.58 9.86 -29.99
N ALA A 203 -1.71 10.32 -29.08
CA ALA A 203 -2.09 10.99 -27.86
C ALA A 203 -2.36 12.48 -28.09
N SER A 204 -3.44 12.99 -27.48
CA SER A 204 -3.70 14.44 -27.45
C SER A 204 -2.66 15.21 -26.62
N PHE A 205 -2.04 14.51 -25.67
CA PHE A 205 -0.84 14.95 -24.97
C PHE A 205 -0.15 13.74 -24.36
N LEU A 206 1.16 13.81 -24.18
CA LEU A 206 1.97 12.83 -23.45
C LEU A 206 2.89 13.55 -22.47
N ARG A 207 3.04 12.98 -21.27
CA ARG A 207 4.03 13.43 -20.29
C ARG A 207 4.67 12.23 -19.62
N VAL A 208 6.00 12.20 -19.62
CA VAL A 208 6.79 11.29 -18.78
C VAL A 208 6.80 11.83 -17.36
N LEU A 209 6.41 10.99 -16.40
CA LEU A 209 6.39 11.32 -14.97
C LEU A 209 7.71 10.97 -14.29
N GLY A 210 8.39 9.93 -14.78
CA GLY A 210 9.70 9.54 -14.30
C GLY A 210 10.11 8.17 -14.82
N CYS A 211 11.41 7.90 -14.75
CA CYS A 211 12.00 6.59 -14.97
C CYS A 211 12.81 6.25 -13.72
N TYR A 212 12.63 5.05 -13.18
CA TYR A 212 13.14 4.65 -11.88
C TYR A 212 13.45 3.15 -11.86
N PRO A 213 14.41 2.71 -11.04
CA PRO A 213 14.72 1.29 -10.89
C PRO A 213 13.51 0.53 -10.32
N CYS A 214 13.31 -0.70 -10.78
CA CYS A 214 12.34 -1.61 -10.18
C CYS A 214 12.85 -2.10 -8.82
N SER A 215 12.06 -1.99 -7.75
CA SER A 215 12.40 -2.65 -6.48
C SER A 215 12.18 -4.15 -6.64
N THR A 216 13.25 -4.94 -6.76
CA THR A 216 13.22 -6.39 -6.56
C THR A 216 13.30 -6.69 -5.06
N THR A 217 12.23 -6.37 -4.34
CA THR A 217 12.05 -6.90 -2.98
C THR A 217 11.07 -8.04 -3.09
N THR A 218 11.59 -9.26 -3.15
CA THR A 218 10.79 -10.48 -2.95
C THR A 218 10.18 -10.39 -1.56
N ILE A 219 8.85 -10.40 -1.50
CA ILE A 219 8.07 -10.40 -0.24
C ILE A 219 7.91 -11.84 0.21
#